data_AF-A0A7S2HXX6-F1
#
_entry.id   AF-A0A7S2HXX6-F1
#
_cell.length_a   1.000
_cell.length_b   1.000
_cell.length_c   1.000
_cell.angle_alpha   90.00
_cell.angle_beta   90.00
_cell.angle_gamma   90.00
#
_symmetry.space_group_name_H-M   'P 1'
#
loop_
_entity.id
_entity.type
_entity.pdbx_description
1 polymer ?
#
loop_
_entity_poly.entity_id
_entity_poly.type
_entity_poly.pdbx_seq_one_letter_code
_entity_poly.pdbx_strand_id
1 'polypeptide(L)'
;GLYGLPSMLNHSCDGHGANALKLVLVFLDGAIIFRAARDIEEGEELCHRYFDAEGPLKARREQSTLWGFACACRRCSFEDARLPATPPALAAQAAMAAWKERLKEQMQKLAS
;
A
#
# COMPACT_ATOMS: atom_id res chain seq x y z
N GLY A 1 -8.85 -20.94 0.18
CA GLY A 1 -8.23 -21.87 1.15
C GLY A 1 -7.86 -21.12 2.41
N LEU A 2 -7.69 -21.83 3.52
CA LEU A 2 -7.14 -21.32 4.78
C LEU A 2 -5.77 -21.97 5.01
N TYR A 3 -4.74 -21.15 5.24
CA TYR A 3 -3.36 -21.62 5.37
C TYR A 3 -2.73 -21.02 6.63
N GLY A 4 -2.86 -21.72 7.76
CA GLY A 4 -2.50 -21.18 9.08
C GLY A 4 -1.03 -20.76 9.19
N LEU A 5 -0.10 -21.54 8.65
CA LEU A 5 1.33 -21.21 8.70
C LEU A 5 1.67 -19.93 7.92
N PRO A 6 1.30 -19.78 6.63
CA PRO A 6 1.45 -18.53 5.90
C PRO A 6 0.78 -17.31 6.53
N SER A 7 -0.34 -17.50 7.23
CA SER A 7 -1.08 -16.40 7.87
C SER A 7 -0.31 -15.71 9.01
N MET A 8 0.84 -16.26 9.43
CA MET A 8 1.73 -15.63 10.42
C MET A 8 2.67 -14.57 9.81
N LEU A 9 2.83 -14.55 8.48
CA LEU A 9 3.73 -13.62 7.80
C LEU A 9 3.12 -12.22 7.76
N ASN A 10 3.88 -11.20 8.15
CA ASN A 10 3.42 -9.81 8.16
C ASN A 10 3.51 -9.13 6.79
N HIS A 11 3.00 -7.89 6.73
CA HIS A 11 2.93 -7.11 5.51
C HIS A 11 4.10 -6.12 5.32
N SER A 12 4.64 -6.06 4.10
CA SER A 12 5.43 -4.92 3.62
C SER A 12 5.00 -4.49 2.21
N CYS A 13 4.83 -3.17 1.98
CA CYS A 13 4.65 -2.60 0.64
C CYS A 13 5.97 -2.48 -0.13
N ASP A 14 7.08 -2.36 0.59
CA ASP A 14 8.41 -2.21 0.02
C ASP A 14 8.89 -3.52 -0.60
N GLY A 15 9.59 -3.44 -1.73
CA GLY A 15 10.11 -4.62 -2.45
C GLY A 15 11.16 -5.37 -1.65
N HIS A 16 12.08 -4.67 -0.98
CA HIS A 16 13.10 -5.31 -0.14
C HIS A 16 12.51 -5.87 1.16
N GLY A 17 11.55 -5.14 1.75
CA GLY A 17 10.84 -5.60 2.94
C GLY A 17 9.89 -6.77 2.69
N ALA A 18 9.26 -6.87 1.51
CA ALA A 18 8.43 -8.02 1.13
C ALA A 18 9.32 -9.18 0.62
N ASN A 19 10.15 -9.71 1.51
CA ASN A 19 11.18 -10.71 1.21
C ASN A 19 10.65 -12.12 0.94
N ALA A 20 9.36 -12.40 1.16
CA ALA A 20 8.72 -13.67 0.87
C ALA A 20 7.66 -13.53 -0.24
N LEU A 21 7.94 -14.08 -1.43
CA LEU A 21 7.03 -14.07 -2.57
C LEU A 21 6.00 -15.22 -2.47
N LYS A 22 4.71 -14.85 -2.42
CA LYS A 22 3.59 -15.80 -2.43
C LYS A 22 3.24 -16.24 -3.85
N LEU A 23 3.30 -17.54 -4.11
CA LEU A 23 2.85 -18.18 -5.34
C LEU A 23 1.68 -19.10 -5.03
N VAL A 24 0.56 -18.91 -5.73
CA VAL A 24 -0.63 -19.77 -5.59
C VAL A 24 -0.71 -20.67 -6.82
N LEU A 25 -0.55 -21.97 -6.61
CA LEU A 25 -0.57 -22.99 -7.65
C LEU A 25 -2.00 -23.47 -7.87
N VAL A 26 -2.74 -22.80 -8.76
CA VAL A 26 -4.14 -23.12 -9.05
C VAL A 26 -4.31 -24.54 -9.62
N PHE A 27 -3.33 -25.01 -10.40
CA PHE A 27 -3.32 -26.37 -10.95
C PHE A 27 -3.06 -27.48 -9.93
N LEU A 28 -2.69 -27.11 -8.69
CA LEU A 28 -2.40 -28.04 -7.59
C LEU A 28 -3.29 -27.71 -6.40
N ASP A 29 -4.61 -27.73 -6.61
CA ASP A 29 -5.65 -27.51 -5.57
C ASP A 29 -5.43 -26.25 -4.72
N GLY A 30 -4.85 -25.21 -5.31
CA GLY A 30 -4.55 -23.95 -4.62
C GLY A 30 -3.40 -24.05 -3.62
N ALA A 31 -2.47 -24.99 -3.78
CA ALA A 31 -1.26 -25.04 -2.96
C ALA A 31 -0.53 -23.69 -2.98
N ILE A 32 0.01 -23.28 -1.82
CA ILE A 32 0.76 -22.02 -1.70
C ILE A 32 2.23 -22.33 -1.45
N ILE A 33 3.10 -21.72 -2.26
CA ILE A 33 4.55 -21.73 -2.07
C ILE A 33 4.98 -20.31 -1.73
N PHE A 34 5.79 -20.17 -0.68
CA PHE A 34 6.56 -18.97 -0.43
C PHE A 34 8.00 -19.19 -0.85
N ARG A 35 8.56 -18.25 -1.62
CA ARG A 35 9.98 -18.24 -1.97
C ARG A 35 10.63 -16.97 -1.46
N ALA A 36 11.87 -17.08 -0.99
CA ALA A 36 12.68 -15.91 -0.72
C ALA A 36 12.85 -15.09 -2.02
N ALA A 37 12.61 -13.79 -1.95
CA ALA A 37 12.76 -12.85 -3.07
C ALA A 37 14.18 -12.27 -3.17
N ARG A 38 14.99 -12.48 -2.13
CA ARG A 38 16.40 -12.07 -2.00
C ARG A 38 17.04 -12.91 -0.88
N ASP A 39 18.32 -12.68 -0.62
CA ASP A 39 18.98 -13.20 0.58
C ASP A 39 18.31 -12.63 1.85
N ILE A 40 18.11 -13.47 2.86
CA ILE A 40 17.43 -13.14 4.12
C ILE A 40 18.38 -13.50 5.25
N GLU A 41 18.60 -12.57 6.16
CA GLU A 41 19.51 -12.76 7.29
C GLU A 41 18.85 -13.59 8.41
N GLU A 42 19.65 -14.22 9.26
CA GLU A 42 19.13 -14.93 10.43
C GLU A 42 18.41 -13.94 11.37
N GLY A 43 17.21 -14.31 11.81
CA GLY A 43 16.38 -13.45 12.67
C GLY A 43 15.64 -12.33 11.93
N GLU A 44 15.84 -12.18 10.62
CA GLU A 44 15.08 -11.23 9.82
C GLU A 44 13.62 -11.68 9.67
N GLU A 45 12.69 -10.76 9.87
CA GLU A 45 11.26 -11.03 9.74
C GLU A 45 10.88 -11.35 8.30
N LEU A 46 10.12 -12.43 8.12
CA LEU A 46 9.55 -12.79 6.82
C LEU A 46 8.24 -12.01 6.59
N CYS A 47 8.20 -11.26 5.50
CA CYS A 47 7.07 -10.42 5.14
C CYS A 47 6.64 -10.64 3.69
N HIS A 48 5.35 -10.50 3.40
CA HIS A 48 4.81 -10.53 2.04
C HIS A 48 3.79 -9.43 1.77
N ARG A 49 3.38 -9.28 0.51
CA ARG A 49 2.30 -8.35 0.13
C ARG A 49 0.93 -8.98 0.37
N TYR A 50 0.10 -8.35 1.20
CA TYR A 50 -1.26 -8.81 1.48
C TYR A 50 -2.21 -8.47 0.34
N PHE A 51 -2.02 -7.27 -0.22
CA PHE A 51 -2.77 -6.70 -1.32
C PHE A 51 -1.79 -6.21 -2.39
N ASP A 52 -2.33 -5.77 -3.53
CA ASP A 52 -1.53 -5.11 -4.56
C ASP A 52 -0.90 -3.82 -3.98
N ALA A 53 0.41 -3.86 -3.81
CA ALA A 53 1.19 -2.74 -3.28
C ALA A 53 1.74 -1.83 -4.38
N GLU A 54 1.29 -2.01 -5.62
CA GLU A 54 1.57 -1.08 -6.71
C GLU A 54 0.70 0.18 -6.56
N GLY A 55 1.19 1.31 -7.06
CA GLY A 55 0.48 2.58 -6.99
C GLY A 55 0.74 3.43 -5.74
N PRO A 56 -0.06 4.51 -5.56
CA PRO A 56 0.25 5.63 -4.66
C PRO A 56 0.02 5.30 -3.17
N LEU A 57 0.73 6.02 -2.28
CA LEU A 57 0.65 5.86 -0.82
C LEU A 57 -0.79 5.81 -0.29
N LYS A 58 -1.64 6.72 -0.78
CA LYS A 58 -3.03 6.85 -0.34
C LYS A 58 -3.81 5.53 -0.54
N ALA A 59 -3.72 4.94 -1.74
CA ALA A 59 -4.42 3.69 -2.05
C ALA A 59 -3.93 2.55 -1.15
N ARG A 60 -2.62 2.46 -0.91
CA ARG A 60 -2.05 1.42 -0.03
C ARG A 60 -2.45 1.60 1.43
N ARG A 61 -2.59 2.85 1.91
CA ARG A 61 -3.10 3.16 3.27
C ARG A 61 -4.56 2.81 3.45
N GLU A 62 -5.37 3.03 2.41
CA GLU A 62 -6.78 2.61 2.42
C GLU A 62 -6.86 1.08 2.52
N GLN A 63 -6.07 0.35 1.72
CA GLN A 63 -5.99 -1.11 1.81
C GLN A 63 -5.50 -1.62 3.17
N SER A 64 -4.43 -1.06 3.73
CA SER A 64 -3.96 -1.50 5.05
C SER A 64 -5.00 -1.24 6.15
N THR A 65 -5.68 -0.09 6.09
CA THR A 65 -6.76 0.25 7.03
C THR A 65 -7.92 -0.75 6.95
N LEU A 66 -8.32 -1.16 5.73
CA LEU A 66 -9.33 -2.20 5.53
C LEU A 66 -8.91 -3.56 6.12
N TRP A 67 -7.60 -3.85 6.10
CA TRP A 67 -7.01 -5.00 6.78
C TRP A 67 -6.85 -4.83 8.30
N GLY A 68 -7.16 -3.66 8.85
CA GLY A 68 -7.09 -3.39 10.28
C GLY A 68 -5.73 -2.93 10.80
N PHE A 69 -4.83 -2.44 9.94
CA PHE A 69 -3.52 -1.93 10.36
C PHE A 69 -3.04 -0.70 9.59
N ALA A 70 -2.04 0.00 10.12
CA ALA A 70 -1.37 1.11 9.44
C ALA A 70 0.04 0.68 9.01
N CYS A 71 0.28 0.51 7.70
CA CYS A 71 1.59 0.08 7.22
C CYS A 71 2.67 1.15 7.46
N ALA A 72 3.73 0.79 8.19
CA ALA A 72 4.88 1.65 8.48
C ALA A 72 6.19 1.17 7.82
N CYS A 73 6.10 0.38 6.74
CA CYS A 73 7.29 -0.10 6.04
C CYS A 73 8.12 1.06 5.48
N ARG A 74 9.40 0.80 5.17
CA ARG A 74 10.36 1.82 4.70
C ARG A 74 9.82 2.70 3.56
N ARG A 75 9.16 2.09 2.57
CA ARG A 75 8.54 2.82 1.45
C ARG A 75 7.42 3.75 1.92
N CYS A 76 6.48 3.25 2.73
CA CYS A 76 5.38 4.05 3.24
C CYS A 76 5.87 5.22 4.11
N SER A 77 6.82 4.95 5.00
CA SER A 77 7.42 5.97 5.88
C SER A 77 8.18 7.04 5.09
N PHE A 78 8.93 6.63 4.07
CA PHE A 78 9.60 7.56 3.16
C PHE A 78 8.61 8.42 2.37
N GLU A 79 7.62 7.78 1.75
CA GLU A 79 6.62 8.47 0.94
C GLU A 79 5.82 9.48 1.79
N ASP A 80 5.44 9.13 3.02
CA ASP A 80 4.72 10.03 3.91
C ASP A 80 5.56 11.24 4.32
N ALA A 81 6.84 11.04 4.62
CA ALA A 81 7.74 12.12 5.01
C ALA A 81 8.14 13.03 3.84
N ARG A 82 8.18 12.51 2.60
CA ARG A 82 8.78 13.21 1.45
C ARG A 82 7.78 13.65 0.40
N LEU A 83 6.75 12.86 0.09
CA LEU A 83 5.81 13.20 -0.98
C LEU A 83 5.10 14.55 -0.76
N PRO A 84 4.58 14.89 0.44
CA PRO A 84 3.86 16.15 0.65
C PRO A 84 4.69 17.40 0.33
N ALA A 85 6.02 17.32 0.47
CA ALA A 85 6.93 18.43 0.22
C ALA A 85 7.41 18.53 -1.23
N THR A 86 7.01 17.61 -2.11
CA THR A 86 7.45 17.64 -3.52
C THR A 86 6.72 18.72 -4.32
N PRO A 87 7.37 19.39 -5.29
CA PRO A 87 6.70 20.38 -6.12
C PRO A 87 5.44 19.86 -6.82
N PRO A 88 5.41 18.64 -7.40
CA PRO A 88 4.18 18.08 -7.97
C PRO A 88 3.07 17.86 -6.94
N ALA A 89 3.39 17.43 -5.71
CA ALA A 89 2.39 17.24 -4.66
C ALA A 89 1.80 18.57 -4.19
N LEU A 90 2.64 19.60 -4.01
CA LEU A 90 2.19 20.94 -3.65
C LEU A 90 1.30 21.53 -4.76
N ALA A 91 1.70 21.37 -6.02
CA ALA A 91 0.90 21.81 -7.17
C ALA A 91 -0.44 21.07 -7.25
N ALA A 92 -0.45 19.75 -7.03
CA ALA A 92 -1.68 18.96 -7.00
C ALA A 92 -2.62 19.38 -5.85
N GLN A 93 -2.07 19.65 -4.66
CA GLN A 93 -2.84 20.15 -3.52
C GLN A 93 -3.47 21.52 -3.82
N ALA A 94 -2.69 22.46 -4.37
CA ALA A 94 -3.18 23.78 -4.77
C ALA A 94 -4.28 23.68 -5.83
N ALA A 95 -4.09 22.84 -6.85
CA ALA A 95 -5.08 22.60 -7.90
C ALA A 95 -6.38 21.99 -7.35
N MET A 96 -6.29 21.00 -6.46
CA MET A 96 -7.45 20.39 -5.81
C MET A 96 -8.20 21.37 -4.92
N ALA A 97 -7.49 22.23 -4.18
CA ALA A 97 -8.10 23.26 -3.34
C ALA A 97 -8.88 24.27 -4.19
N ALA A 98 -8.25 24.80 -5.25
CA ALA A 98 -8.90 25.71 -6.18
C ALA A 98 -10.14 25.07 -6.86
N TRP A 99 -10.05 23.79 -7.23
CA TRP A 99 -11.19 23.05 -7.79
C TRP A 99 -12.35 22.91 -6.79
N LYS A 100 -12.07 22.61 -5.52
CA LYS A 100 -13.11 22.50 -4.48
C LYS A 100 -13.84 23.82 -4.25
N GLU A 101 -13.13 24.94 -4.20
CA GLU A 101 -13.77 26.26 -4.06
C GLU A 101 -14.64 26.59 -5.26
N ARG A 102 -14.14 26.35 -6.48
CA ARG A 102 -14.93 26.53 -7.70
C ARG A 102 -16.19 25.67 -7.70
N LEU A 103 -16.08 24.41 -7.31
CA LEU A 103 -17.22 23.50 -7.22
C LEU A 103 -18.25 24.00 -6.21
N LYS A 104 -17.80 24.47 -5.04
CA LYS A 104 -18.66 25.03 -4.00
C LYS A 104 -19.45 26.24 -4.49
N GLU A 105 -18.80 27.18 -5.18
CA GLU A 105 -19.48 28.33 -5.80
C GLU A 105 -20.52 27.90 -6.85
N GLN A 106 -20.18 26.92 -7.68
CA GLN A 106 -21.11 26.38 -8.68
C GLN A 106 -22.33 25.74 -8.02
N MET A 107 -22.13 24.96 -6.95
CA MET A 107 -23.23 24.34 -6.21
C MET A 107 -24.13 25.39 -5.53
N GLN A 108 -23.56 26.47 -4.99
CA GLN A 108 -24.33 27.56 -4.40
C GLN A 108 -25.21 28.28 -5.44
N LYS A 109 -24.67 28.53 -6.63
CA LYS A 109 -25.44 29.14 -7.75
C LYS A 109 -26.57 28.25 -8.27
N LEU A 110 -26.42 26.92 -8.17
CA LEU A 110 -27.47 25.97 -8.57
C LEU A 110 -28.57 25.83 -7.50
N ALA A 111 -28.27 26.19 -6.25
CA ALA A 111 -29.21 26.12 -5.13
C ALA A 111 -30.01 27.42 -4.92
N SER A 112 -29.69 28.48 -5.67
CA SER A 112 -30.41 29.76 -5.73
C SER A 112 -31.29 29.84 -6.96
#